data_AF-A0A6N2KEA8-F1
#
_entry.id   AF-A0A6N2KEA8-F1
#
_cell.length_a   1.000
_cell.length_b   1.000
_cell.length_c   1.000
_cell.angle_alpha   90.00
_cell.angle_beta   90.00
_cell.angle_gamma   90.00
#
_symmetry.space_group_name_H-M   'P 1'
#
loop_
_entity.id
_entity.type
_entity.pdbx_description
1 polymer ?
#
loop_
_entity_poly.entity_id
_entity_poly.type
_entity_poly.pdbx_seq_one_letter_code
_entity_poly.pdbx_strand_id
1 'polypeptide(L)'
;MGSTGQNAWKLADHPKLPKGKTVAMVVLDGWGEAKPDQYNCIHVAHTPTMDSFKTTAPEKWRLIKAHGTAVGLPSEDDMGNSEVGHNALGAGRIFAQGAKLVDLALASGKIYDGEGFKYIKECFDNGTLHLIGLLSDVVAKRCC
;
A
#
# COMPACT_ATOMS: atom_id res chain seq x y z
N MET A 1 21.27 -12.33 40.44
CA MET A 1 21.77 -11.84 39.13
C MET A 1 21.57 -12.97 38.13
N GLY A 2 20.75 -12.78 37.10
CA GLY A 2 20.58 -13.79 36.04
C GLY A 2 19.28 -13.62 35.26
N SER A 3 19.44 -13.27 33.97
CA SER A 3 18.53 -13.37 32.80
C SER A 3 17.03 -13.10 33.02
N THR A 4 16.40 -12.18 32.29
CA THR A 4 16.01 -12.43 30.88
C THR A 4 15.84 -11.15 30.08
N GLY A 5 16.88 -10.76 29.34
CA GLY A 5 16.75 -9.97 28.12
C GLY A 5 16.33 -10.87 26.97
N GLN A 6 15.13 -11.45 27.03
CA GLN A 6 14.55 -12.20 25.90
C GLN A 6 14.05 -11.17 24.87
N ASN A 7 14.60 -11.24 23.66
CA ASN A 7 14.32 -10.38 22.52
C ASN A 7 12.84 -10.00 22.40
N ALA A 8 12.51 -8.73 22.68
CA ALA A 8 11.15 -8.18 22.60
C ALA A 8 10.48 -8.35 21.22
N TRP A 9 11.24 -8.70 20.18
CA TRP A 9 10.82 -8.85 18.80
C TRP A 9 10.68 -10.30 18.33
N LYS A 10 10.83 -11.29 19.22
CA LYS A 10 10.68 -12.70 18.86
C LYS A 10 9.19 -13.06 18.78
N LEU A 11 8.74 -13.52 17.62
CA LEU A 11 7.38 -14.04 17.45
C LEU A 11 7.17 -15.30 18.30
N ALA A 12 6.00 -15.40 18.93
CA ALA A 12 5.58 -16.59 19.65
C ALA A 12 5.31 -17.76 18.70
N ASP A 13 5.45 -18.97 19.22
CA ASP A 13 5.19 -20.18 18.45
C ASP A 13 3.70 -20.33 18.16
N HIS A 14 3.37 -20.65 16.91
CA HIS A 14 1.98 -20.89 16.55
C HIS A 14 1.50 -22.21 17.19
N PRO A 15 0.32 -22.25 17.84
CA PRO A 15 -0.12 -23.40 18.63
C PRO A 15 -0.36 -24.68 17.83
N LYS A 16 -0.53 -24.56 16.50
CA LYS A 16 -0.85 -25.68 15.60
C LYS A 16 0.10 -25.85 14.42
N LEU A 17 0.86 -24.82 14.04
CA LEU A 17 1.62 -24.84 12.79
C LEU A 17 3.09 -25.19 13.10
N PRO A 18 3.68 -26.16 12.39
CA PRO A 18 5.05 -26.59 12.64
C PRO A 18 6.08 -25.54 12.22
N LYS A 19 7.23 -25.51 12.91
CA LYS A 19 8.38 -24.67 12.57
C LYS A 19 9.22 -25.26 11.43
N GLY A 20 10.10 -24.43 10.88
CA GLY A 20 11.12 -24.87 9.90
C GLY A 20 10.57 -25.10 8.49
N LYS A 21 9.35 -24.62 8.21
CA LYS A 21 8.81 -24.58 6.85
C LYS A 21 9.20 -23.26 6.18
N THR A 22 9.79 -23.36 4.99
CA THR A 22 10.07 -22.19 4.15
C THR A 22 8.78 -21.70 3.52
N VAL A 23 8.53 -20.40 3.61
CA VAL A 23 7.40 -19.73 2.98
C VAL A 23 7.95 -18.70 2.00
N ALA A 24 7.39 -18.66 0.79
CA ALA A 24 7.67 -17.63 -0.19
C ALA A 24 6.41 -16.78 -0.38
N MET A 25 6.58 -15.45 -0.32
CA MET A 25 5.53 -14.50 -0.71
C MET A 25 5.88 -13.99 -2.11
N VAL A 26 4.98 -14.21 -3.07
CA VAL A 26 5.14 -13.74 -4.45
C VAL A 26 4.09 -12.67 -4.70
N VAL A 27 4.55 -11.49 -5.13
CA VAL A 27 3.69 -10.35 -5.49
C VAL A 27 3.72 -10.20 -7.00
N LEU A 28 2.56 -10.36 -7.63
CA LEU A 28 2.36 -10.05 -9.05
C LEU A 28 1.84 -8.62 -9.14
N ASP A 29 2.74 -7.66 -9.36
CA ASP A 29 2.37 -6.24 -9.37
C ASP A 29 1.38 -5.93 -10.51
N GLY A 30 0.31 -5.20 -10.20
CA GLY A 30 -0.79 -4.93 -11.13
C GLY A 30 -1.72 -6.12 -11.46
N TRP A 31 -1.62 -7.25 -10.76
CA TRP A 31 -2.49 -8.42 -11.00
C TRP A 31 -3.75 -8.42 -10.12
N GLY A 32 -4.90 -8.08 -10.71
CA GLY A 32 -6.20 -8.03 -10.03
C GLY A 32 -7.24 -9.03 -10.53
N GLU A 33 -8.36 -9.15 -9.82
CA GLU A 33 -9.55 -9.84 -10.28
C GLU A 33 -10.59 -8.80 -10.71
N ALA A 34 -11.02 -8.86 -11.97
CA ALA A 34 -12.07 -8.03 -12.53
C ALA A 34 -13.06 -8.90 -13.31
N LYS A 35 -14.19 -8.31 -13.72
CA LYS A 35 -15.17 -9.03 -14.54
C LYS A 35 -14.49 -9.53 -15.84
N PRO A 36 -14.83 -10.74 -16.33
CA PRO A 36 -14.34 -11.22 -17.61
C PRO A 36 -14.84 -10.34 -18.74
N ASP A 37 -13.91 -9.76 -19.51
CA ASP A 37 -14.20 -9.06 -20.75
C ASP A 37 -12.98 -9.10 -21.69
N GLN A 38 -13.13 -8.54 -22.89
CA GLN A 38 -12.08 -8.49 -23.91
C GLN A 38 -10.92 -7.52 -23.61
N TYR A 39 -11.10 -6.61 -22.64
CA TYR A 39 -10.11 -5.60 -22.24
C TYR A 39 -9.35 -6.02 -20.98
N ASN A 40 -9.83 -7.03 -20.26
CA ASN A 40 -9.19 -7.65 -19.13
C ASN A 40 -8.07 -8.58 -19.60
N CYS A 41 -6.85 -8.05 -19.65
CA CYS A 41 -5.67 -8.80 -20.11
C CYS A 41 -5.41 -10.07 -19.30
N ILE A 42 -5.74 -10.09 -18.01
CA ILE A 42 -5.56 -11.28 -17.16
C ILE A 42 -6.53 -12.39 -17.59
N HIS A 43 -7.78 -12.04 -17.91
CA HIS A 43 -8.77 -12.99 -18.39
C HIS A 43 -8.45 -13.53 -19.80
N VAL A 44 -7.97 -12.67 -20.70
CA VAL A 44 -7.67 -13.04 -22.09
C VAL A 44 -6.36 -13.83 -22.20
N ALA A 45 -5.42 -13.66 -21.26
CA ALA A 45 -4.16 -14.37 -21.26
C ALA A 45 -4.33 -15.87 -20.92
N HIS A 46 -3.45 -16.71 -21.46
CA HIS A 46 -3.39 -18.13 -21.09
C HIS A 46 -2.56 -18.30 -19.80
N THR A 47 -3.24 -18.50 -18.66
CA THR A 47 -2.62 -18.46 -17.32
C THR A 47 -2.78 -19.76 -16.50
N PRO A 48 -2.41 -20.93 -17.06
CA PRO A 48 -2.78 -22.24 -16.51
C PRO A 48 -2.34 -22.46 -15.06
N THR A 49 -1.18 -21.93 -14.65
CA THR A 49 -0.71 -22.01 -13.26
C THR A 49 -1.62 -21.24 -12.31
N MET A 50 -1.99 -20.00 -12.64
CA MET A 50 -2.87 -19.18 -11.81
C MET A 50 -4.29 -19.76 -11.77
N ASP A 51 -4.78 -20.25 -12.90
CA ASP A 51 -6.09 -20.90 -13.03
C ASP A 51 -6.16 -22.19 -12.19
N SER A 52 -5.05 -22.92 -12.10
CA SER A 52 -4.98 -24.14 -11.29
C SER A 52 -5.15 -23.86 -9.78
N PHE A 53 -4.72 -22.71 -9.27
CA PHE A 53 -4.86 -22.40 -7.84
C PHE A 53 -6.32 -22.22 -7.43
N LYS A 54 -7.16 -21.64 -8.30
CA LYS A 54 -8.60 -21.48 -8.05
C LYS A 54 -9.34 -22.82 -8.02
N THR A 55 -8.90 -23.79 -8.83
CA THR A 55 -9.59 -25.07 -9.01
C THR A 55 -9.10 -26.16 -8.05
N THR A 56 -7.81 -26.20 -7.73
CA THR A 56 -7.20 -27.28 -6.93
C THR A 56 -7.30 -27.08 -5.42
N ALA A 57 -7.45 -25.84 -4.96
CA ALA A 57 -7.55 -25.51 -3.54
C ALA A 57 -8.51 -24.32 -3.31
N PRO A 58 -9.80 -24.45 -3.68
CA PRO A 58 -10.77 -23.36 -3.60
C PRO A 58 -10.93 -22.81 -2.17
N GLU A 59 -10.70 -23.61 -1.14
CA GLU A 59 -10.76 -23.21 0.26
C GLU A 59 -9.56 -22.33 0.72
N LYS A 60 -8.48 -22.31 -0.05
CA LYS A 60 -7.27 -21.52 0.22
C LYS A 60 -7.16 -20.29 -0.66
N TRP A 61 -7.90 -20.26 -1.77
CA TRP A 61 -7.97 -19.11 -2.65
C TRP A 61 -9.01 -18.10 -2.15
N ARG A 62 -8.65 -16.82 -2.12
CA ARG A 62 -9.57 -15.74 -1.74
C ARG A 62 -9.13 -14.40 -2.30
N LEU A 63 -10.10 -13.51 -2.48
CA LEU A 63 -9.86 -12.11 -2.82
C LEU A 63 -9.74 -11.27 -1.54
N ILE A 64 -8.89 -10.25 -1.63
CA ILE A 64 -8.71 -9.22 -0.60
C ILE A 64 -8.86 -7.84 -1.24
N LYS A 65 -9.27 -6.85 -0.45
CA LYS A 65 -9.28 -5.46 -0.90
C LYS A 65 -7.84 -4.93 -0.98
N ALA A 66 -7.47 -4.33 -2.11
CA ALA A 66 -6.14 -3.77 -2.36
C ALA A 66 -6.18 -2.28 -2.76
N HIS A 67 -7.30 -1.60 -2.47
CA HIS A 67 -7.53 -0.19 -2.80
C HIS A 67 -8.31 0.49 -1.67
N GLY A 68 -8.42 1.82 -1.76
CA GLY A 68 -9.18 2.64 -0.82
C GLY A 68 -8.75 2.57 0.65
N THR A 69 -9.71 2.68 1.56
CA THR A 69 -9.41 2.76 3.00
C THR A 69 -8.80 1.46 3.55
N ALA A 70 -9.04 0.34 2.87
CA ALA A 70 -8.47 -0.96 3.22
C ALA A 70 -6.93 -0.98 3.17
N VAL A 71 -6.33 -0.07 2.40
CA VAL A 71 -4.87 0.09 2.31
C VAL A 71 -4.39 1.47 2.79
N GLY A 72 -5.31 2.27 3.34
CA GLY A 72 -4.99 3.57 3.97
C GLY A 72 -5.10 4.78 3.06
N LEU A 73 -5.75 4.64 1.90
CA LEU A 73 -6.08 5.75 1.02
C LEU A 73 -7.29 6.56 1.55
N PRO A 74 -7.47 7.81 1.10
CA PRO A 74 -8.55 8.69 1.55
C PRO A 74 -9.98 8.17 1.31
N SER A 75 -10.28 7.65 0.11
CA SER A 75 -11.61 7.24 -0.34
C SER A 75 -11.63 5.80 -0.85
N GLU A 76 -12.78 5.11 -0.83
CA GLU A 76 -12.93 3.80 -1.48
C GLU A 76 -12.78 3.86 -3.01
N ASP A 77 -12.90 5.03 -3.63
CA ASP A 77 -12.72 5.20 -5.08
C ASP A 77 -11.25 5.33 -5.48
N ASP A 78 -10.34 5.47 -4.51
CA ASP A 78 -8.91 5.67 -4.77
C ASP A 78 -8.24 4.36 -5.14
N MET A 79 -7.63 4.35 -6.33
CA MET A 79 -6.91 3.21 -6.86
C MET A 79 -5.69 2.87 -6.00
N GLY A 80 -5.52 1.57 -5.72
CA GLY A 80 -4.30 1.06 -5.10
C GLY A 80 -3.07 1.29 -5.98
N ASN A 81 -1.90 1.33 -5.36
CA ASN A 81 -0.63 1.40 -6.07
C ASN A 81 0.42 0.52 -5.38
N SER A 82 1.56 0.33 -6.04
CA SER A 82 2.63 -0.54 -5.54
C SER A 82 3.14 -0.10 -4.18
N GLU A 83 3.36 1.19 -3.93
CA GLU A 83 3.88 1.71 -2.65
C GLU A 83 2.94 1.39 -1.49
N VAL A 84 1.67 1.74 -1.66
CA VAL A 84 0.62 1.56 -0.65
C VAL A 84 0.38 0.06 -0.38
N GLY A 85 0.37 -0.77 -1.44
CA GLY A 85 0.22 -2.21 -1.34
C GLY A 85 1.38 -2.89 -0.61
N HIS A 86 2.63 -2.57 -0.97
CA HIS A 86 3.80 -3.15 -0.32
C HIS A 86 3.92 -2.71 1.14
N ASN A 87 3.56 -1.47 1.47
CA ASN A 87 3.52 -0.99 2.85
C ASN A 87 2.50 -1.77 3.70
N ALA A 88 1.28 -1.96 3.19
CA ALA A 88 0.25 -2.71 3.89
C ALA A 88 0.66 -4.18 4.12
N LEU A 89 1.20 -4.84 3.09
CA LEU A 89 1.67 -6.23 3.16
C LEU A 89 2.84 -6.40 4.12
N GLY A 90 3.85 -5.54 4.02
CA GLY A 90 5.08 -5.64 4.82
C GLY A 90 4.87 -5.28 6.28
N ALA A 91 3.99 -4.31 6.57
CA ALA A 91 3.79 -3.83 7.92
C ALA A 91 2.65 -4.54 8.68
N GLY A 92 1.79 -5.29 7.99
CA GLY A 92 0.71 -6.07 8.61
C GLY A 92 -0.38 -5.22 9.28
N ARG A 93 -0.45 -3.92 8.97
CA ARG A 93 -1.46 -2.98 9.48
C ARG A 93 -1.69 -1.84 8.50
N ILE A 94 -2.83 -1.17 8.63
CA ILE A 94 -3.22 -0.04 7.79
C ILE A 94 -2.61 1.25 8.36
N PHE A 95 -2.01 2.07 7.49
CA PHE A 95 -1.47 3.39 7.85
C PHE A 95 -2.03 4.48 6.96
N ALA A 96 -2.11 5.70 7.48
CA ALA A 96 -2.36 6.87 6.65
C ALA A 96 -1.18 7.07 5.70
N GLN A 97 -1.44 7.00 4.41
CA GLN A 97 -0.44 7.15 3.36
C GLN A 97 -0.09 8.63 3.13
N GLY A 98 1.02 8.88 2.42
CA GLY A 98 1.56 10.23 2.21
C GLY A 98 0.54 11.27 1.75
N ALA A 99 -0.31 10.92 0.77
CA ALA A 99 -1.37 11.82 0.28
C ALA A 99 -2.31 12.30 1.41
N LYS A 100 -2.81 11.36 2.21
CA LYS A 100 -3.69 11.67 3.35
C LYS A 100 -3.00 12.53 4.41
N LEU A 101 -1.71 12.29 4.66
CA LEU A 101 -0.93 13.09 5.61
C LEU A 101 -0.74 14.54 5.12
N VAL A 102 -0.48 14.72 3.83
CA VAL A 102 -0.35 16.05 3.21
C VAL A 102 -1.69 16.78 3.24
N ASP A 103 -2.80 16.12 2.89
CA ASP A 103 -4.14 16.70 2.94
C ASP A 103 -4.50 17.17 4.35
N LEU A 104 -4.20 16.35 5.37
CA LEU A 104 -4.41 16.72 6.77
C LEU A 104 -3.53 17.89 7.20
N ALA A 105 -2.27 17.94 6.75
CA ALA A 105 -1.36 19.03 7.08
C ALA A 105 -1.79 20.35 6.42
N LEU A 106 -2.32 20.31 5.20
CA LEU A 106 -2.92 21.45 4.49
C LEU A 106 -4.21 21.91 5.18
N ALA A 107 -5.16 20.98 5.43
CA ALA A 107 -6.45 21.31 6.04
C ALA A 107 -6.31 21.88 7.46
N SER A 108 -5.33 21.41 8.23
CA SER A 108 -5.04 21.93 9.58
C SER A 108 -4.15 23.17 9.60
N GLY A 109 -3.57 23.57 8.47
CA GLY A 109 -2.57 24.64 8.39
C GLY A 109 -1.20 24.31 8.99
N LYS A 110 -1.03 23.13 9.63
CA LYS A 110 0.23 22.73 10.28
C LYS A 110 1.42 22.65 9.32
N ILE A 111 1.16 22.47 8.03
CA ILE A 111 2.20 22.48 7.01
C ILE A 111 3.03 23.79 7.04
N TYR A 112 2.41 24.92 7.42
CA TYR A 112 3.06 26.23 7.45
C TYR A 112 3.95 26.45 8.69
N ASP A 113 3.78 25.64 9.73
CA ASP A 113 4.58 25.69 10.95
C ASP A 113 5.85 24.81 10.88
N GLY A 114 5.90 23.92 9.88
CA GLY A 114 7.00 22.97 9.70
C GLY A 114 8.31 23.63 9.31
N GLU A 115 9.43 23.01 9.72
CA GLU A 115 10.78 23.50 9.41
C GLU A 115 11.03 23.61 7.90
N GLY A 116 10.49 22.67 7.11
CA GLY A 116 10.58 22.73 5.64
C GLY A 116 9.89 23.96 5.04
N PHE A 117 8.72 24.35 5.55
CA PHE A 117 8.03 25.55 5.07
C PHE A 117 8.76 26.83 5.51
N LYS A 118 9.28 26.85 6.75
CA LYS A 118 10.09 27.97 7.26
C LYS A 118 11.35 28.18 6.42
N TYR A 119 12.02 27.09 6.04
CA TYR A 119 13.20 27.11 5.19
C TYR A 119 12.90 27.73 3.81
N ILE A 120 11.82 27.33 3.13
CA ILE A 120 11.48 27.90 1.83
C ILE A 120 10.97 29.35 1.92
N LYS A 121 10.35 29.74 3.05
CA LYS A 121 9.79 31.09 3.24
C LYS A 121 10.86 32.17 3.14
N GLU A 122 12.11 31.87 3.47
CA GLU A 122 13.25 32.79 3.37
C GLU A 122 13.47 33.32 1.93
N CYS A 123 13.06 32.57 0.90
CA CYS A 123 13.23 32.99 -0.50
C CYS A 123 12.13 33.93 -1.01
N PHE A 124 11.05 34.16 -0.25
CA PHE A 124 9.86 34.87 -0.74
C PHE A 124 10.10 36.36 -0.96
N ASP A 125 11.01 36.96 -0.19
CA ASP A 125 11.27 38.41 -0.26
C ASP A 125 12.27 38.77 -1.37
N ASN A 126 13.18 37.85 -1.72
CA ASN A 126 14.36 38.16 -2.55
C ASN A 126 14.59 37.18 -3.71
N GLY A 127 13.70 36.21 -3.94
CA GLY A 127 13.89 35.15 -4.91
C GLY A 127 12.60 34.65 -5.56
N THR A 128 12.74 33.59 -6.37
CA THR A 128 11.62 32.92 -7.05
C THR A 128 11.47 31.51 -6.49
N LEU A 129 10.26 31.17 -6.02
CA LEU A 129 9.93 29.80 -5.64
C LEU A 129 9.53 28.99 -6.88
N HIS A 130 10.33 27.98 -7.22
CA HIS A 130 10.00 27.04 -8.29
C HIS A 130 9.34 25.79 -7.70
N LEU A 131 8.11 25.51 -8.12
CA LEU A 131 7.39 24.29 -7.77
C LEU A 131 7.46 23.32 -8.94
N ILE A 132 8.00 22.12 -8.70
CA ILE A 132 8.10 21.06 -9.70
C ILE A 132 7.33 19.86 -9.18
N GLY A 133 6.38 19.37 -9.96
CA GLY A 133 5.55 18.23 -9.58
C GLY A 133 4.73 17.71 -10.74
N LEU A 134 4.09 16.56 -10.51
CA LEU A 134 3.13 15.98 -11.44
C LEU A 134 1.83 16.77 -11.36
N LEU A 135 1.50 17.52 -12.42
CA LEU A 135 0.27 18.30 -12.50
C LEU A 135 -0.89 17.42 -13.00
N SER A 136 -1.52 16.69 -12.10
CA SER A 136 -2.69 15.86 -12.38
C SER A 136 -3.46 15.50 -11.11
N ASP A 137 -4.72 15.09 -11.24
CA ASP A 137 -5.54 14.59 -10.12
C ASP A 137 -5.37 13.07 -9.87
N VAL A 138 -4.34 12.44 -10.45
CA VAL A 138 -4.21 10.97 -10.57
C VAL A 138 -4.08 10.27 -9.22
N VAL A 139 -3.71 10.99 -8.16
CA VAL A 139 -3.60 10.43 -6.80
C VAL A 139 -4.97 9.95 -6.26
N ALA A 140 -6.10 10.35 -6.89
CA ALA A 140 -7.45 10.05 -6.45
C ALA A 140 -8.46 9.80 -7.60
N LYS A 141 -8.09 9.01 -8.63
CA LYS A 141 -9.03 8.67 -9.72
C LYS A 141 -9.23 7.16 -9.92
N ARG A 142 -10.51 6.82 -10.14
CA ARG A 142 -11.18 5.51 -10.18
C ARG A 142 -10.38 4.38 -10.83
N CYS A 143 -10.49 3.19 -10.25
CA CYS A 143 -10.25 1.94 -10.97
C CYS A 143 -11.15 1.85 -12.22
N CYS A 144 -10.56 1.43 -13.33
CA CYS A 144 -11.29 0.79 -14.43
C CYS A 144 -11.90 -0.53 -13.95
#